data_AF-A0A1B7WCV5-F1
#
_entry.id   AF-A0A1B7WCV5-F1
#
_cell.length_a   1.000
_cell.length_b   1.000
_cell.length_c   1.000
_cell.angle_alpha   90.00
_cell.angle_beta   90.00
_cell.angle_gamma   90.00
#
_symmetry.space_group_name_H-M   'P 1'
#
loop_
_entity.id
_entity.type
_entity.pdbx_description
1 polymer ?
#
loop_
_entity_poly.entity_id
_entity_poly.type
_entity_poly.pdbx_seq_one_letter_code
_entity_poly.pdbx_strand_id
1 'polypeptide(L)'
;NNHGLKEKNILALLLPIGIDSDDLDPAWLADMNTFGEKRGLVAHTSATSYMTIQTPDPANELNTVTQIKNKLLRIDELINNLIE
;
A
#
# COMPACT_ATOMS: atom_id res chain seq x y z
N ASN A 1 11.99 3.11 -12.88
CA ASN A 1 11.93 2.34 -11.62
C ASN A 1 10.53 2.34 -11.04
N ASN A 2 9.95 1.16 -10.87
CA ASN A 2 8.65 0.95 -10.24
C ASN A 2 8.85 0.62 -8.75
N HIS A 3 8.47 1.50 -7.83
CA HIS A 3 8.70 1.33 -6.38
C HIS A 3 7.40 1.12 -5.59
N GLY A 4 6.32 0.70 -6.27
CA GLY A 4 5.00 0.63 -5.65
C GLY A 4 4.37 2.00 -5.38
N LEU A 5 3.15 1.96 -4.86
CA LEU A 5 2.48 3.13 -4.29
C LEU A 5 2.90 3.24 -2.83
N LYS A 6 3.38 4.42 -2.45
CA LYS A 6 3.87 4.74 -1.11
C LYS A 6 3.03 5.86 -0.50
N GLU A 7 3.23 6.13 0.78
CA GLU A 7 2.57 7.23 1.50
C GLU A 7 2.60 8.54 0.71
N LYS A 8 3.77 8.95 0.20
CA LYS A 8 3.89 10.17 -0.62
C LYS A 8 2.96 10.19 -1.83
N ASN A 9 2.68 9.04 -2.43
CA ASN A 9 1.79 8.91 -3.59
C ASN A 9 0.33 8.96 -3.15
N ILE A 10 0.02 8.31 -2.03
CA ILE A 10 -1.32 8.30 -1.44
C ILE A 10 -1.71 9.72 -1.02
N LEU A 11 -0.86 10.41 -0.24
CA LEU A 11 -1.10 11.78 0.19
C LEU A 11 -1.24 12.75 -0.98
N ALA A 12 -0.41 12.60 -2.02
CA ALA A 12 -0.51 13.42 -3.23
C ALA A 12 -1.83 13.23 -4.00
N LEU A 13 -2.55 12.13 -3.79
CA LEU A 13 -3.87 11.87 -4.38
C LEU A 13 -5.01 12.31 -3.45
N LEU A 14 -4.90 12.05 -2.14
CA LEU A 14 -6.00 12.23 -1.19
C LEU A 14 -6.09 13.66 -0.62
N LEU A 15 -4.96 14.31 -0.33
CA LEU A 15 -4.98 15.68 0.23
C LEU A 15 -5.68 16.69 -0.71
N PRO A 16 -5.44 16.70 -2.04
CA PRO A 16 -6.05 17.69 -2.93
C PRO A 16 -7.58 17.55 -3.07
N ILE A 17 -8.15 16.40 -2.72
CA ILE A 17 -9.60 16.16 -2.78
C ILE A 17 -10.28 16.43 -1.44
N GLY A 18 -9.54 16.88 -0.41
CA GLY A 18 -10.11 17.27 0.88
C GLY A 18 -10.13 16.18 1.95
N ILE A 19 -9.35 15.09 1.78
CA ILE A 19 -9.08 14.13 2.86
C ILE A 19 -7.81 14.58 3.56
N ASP A 20 -7.87 14.90 4.85
CA ASP A 20 -6.71 15.38 5.60
C ASP A 20 -5.84 14.21 6.08
N SER A 21 -4.57 14.49 6.41
CA SER A 21 -3.66 13.47 6.95
C SER A 21 -4.18 12.83 8.23
N ASP A 22 -4.95 13.57 9.01
CA ASP A 22 -5.50 13.14 10.30
C ASP A 22 -6.66 12.14 10.12
N ASP A 23 -7.26 12.09 8.93
CA ASP A 23 -8.29 11.10 8.57
C ASP A 23 -7.70 9.73 8.20
N LEU A 24 -6.37 9.66 8.02
CA LEU A 24 -5.66 8.49 7.54
C LEU A 24 -4.98 7.76 8.69
N ASP A 25 -5.15 6.44 8.76
CA ASP A 25 -4.44 5.59 9.72
C ASP A 25 -2.91 5.62 9.46
N PRO A 26 -2.08 6.14 10.38
CA PRO A 26 -0.64 6.18 10.19
C PRO A 26 -0.01 4.78 10.03
N ALA A 27 -0.59 3.76 10.69
CA ALA A 27 -0.11 2.38 10.55
C ALA A 27 -0.36 1.86 9.13
N TRP A 28 -1.50 2.21 8.53
CA TRP A 28 -1.77 1.90 7.12
C TRP A 28 -0.76 2.55 6.17
N LEU A 29 -0.44 3.83 6.36
CA LEU A 29 0.53 4.52 5.52
C LEU A 29 1.91 3.86 5.59
N ALA A 30 2.33 3.44 6.79
CA ALA A 30 3.55 2.66 6.99
C ALA A 30 3.51 1.27 6.32
N ASP A 31 2.37 0.57 6.40
CA ASP A 31 2.16 -0.71 5.71
C ASP A 31 2.29 -0.55 4.20
N MET A 32 1.70 0.51 3.63
CA MET A 32 1.76 0.81 2.19
C MET A 32 3.18 1.16 1.74
N ASN A 33 3.94 1.92 2.54
CA ASN A 33 5.36 2.17 2.27
C ASN A 33 6.15 0.85 2.18
N THR A 34 5.99 -0.02 3.18
CA THR A 34 6.66 -1.32 3.26
C THR A 34 6.26 -2.22 2.09
N PHE A 35 4.97 -2.28 1.78
CA PHE A 35 4.46 -3.08 0.66
C PHE A 35 5.00 -2.57 -0.69
N GLY A 36 5.01 -1.24 -0.89
CA GLY A 36 5.58 -0.63 -2.09
C GLY A 36 7.06 -0.95 -2.27
N GLU A 37 7.84 -0.92 -1.18
CA GLU A 37 9.26 -1.29 -1.18
C GLU A 37 9.48 -2.75 -1.56
N LYS A 38 8.76 -3.67 -0.92
CA LYS A 38 8.81 -5.10 -1.26
C LYS A 38 8.45 -5.33 -2.73
N ARG A 39 7.38 -4.70 -3.23
CA ARG A 39 7.02 -4.76 -4.65
C ARG A 39 8.14 -4.21 -5.54
N GLY A 40 8.76 -3.12 -5.15
CA GLY A 40 9.90 -2.54 -5.87
C GLY A 40 11.06 -3.53 -5.96
N LEU A 41 11.43 -4.16 -4.85
CA LEU A 41 12.47 -5.19 -4.82
C LEU A 41 12.13 -6.33 -5.79
N VAL A 42 10.91 -6.87 -5.72
CA VAL A 42 10.46 -7.94 -6.62
C VAL A 42 10.45 -7.50 -8.08
N ALA A 43 10.06 -6.25 -8.39
CA ALA A 43 10.00 -5.76 -9.76
C ALA A 43 11.36 -5.52 -10.40
N HIS A 44 12.39 -5.18 -9.60
CA HIS A 44 13.75 -4.93 -10.06
C HIS A 44 14.70 -6.11 -9.87
N THR A 45 14.23 -7.19 -9.24
CA THR A 45 15.00 -8.42 -9.02
C THR A 45 14.39 -9.54 -9.87
N SER A 46 15.22 -10.40 -10.47
CA SER A 46 14.69 -11.59 -11.14
C SER A 46 13.96 -12.48 -10.13
N ALA A 47 12.91 -13.19 -10.57
CA ALA A 47 12.16 -14.09 -9.68
C ALA A 47 13.08 -15.12 -9.01
N THR A 48 14.04 -15.68 -9.75
CA THR A 48 15.03 -16.64 -9.24
C THR A 48 15.92 -16.03 -8.15
N SER A 49 16.45 -14.83 -8.35
CA SER A 49 17.30 -14.16 -7.34
C SER A 49 16.51 -13.69 -6.12
N TYR A 50 15.24 -13.32 -6.29
CA TYR A 50 14.39 -12.96 -5.16
C TYR A 50 14.09 -14.18 -4.27
N MET A 51 13.76 -15.33 -4.87
CA MET A 51 13.45 -16.56 -4.13
C MET A 51 14.63 -17.10 -3.31
N THR A 52 15.88 -16.79 -3.67
CA THR A 52 17.07 -17.18 -2.89
C THR A 52 17.33 -16.26 -1.70
N ILE A 53 16.88 -15.00 -1.76
CA ILE A 53 17.03 -14.01 -0.68
C ILE A 53 15.85 -14.12 0.29
N GLN A 54 14.64 -14.25 -0.24
CA GLN A 54 13.41 -14.30 0.52
C GLN A 54 12.38 -15.16 -0.20
N THR A 55 12.11 -16.34 0.34
CA THR A 55 10.99 -17.16 -0.12
C THR A 55 9.69 -16.59 0.46
N PRO A 56 8.71 -16.18 -0.37
CA PRO A 56 7.43 -15.69 0.12
C PRO A 56 6.68 -16.78 0.86
N ASP A 57 6.05 -16.43 1.97
CA ASP A 57 5.09 -17.30 2.64
C ASP A 57 3.68 -16.98 2.12
N PRO A 58 3.01 -17.91 1.40
CA PRO A 58 1.74 -17.61 0.75
C PRO A 58 0.64 -17.14 1.70
N ALA A 59 0.61 -17.63 2.94
CA ALA A 59 -0.39 -17.25 3.93
C ALA A 59 -0.17 -15.81 4.41
N ASN A 60 1.08 -15.43 4.68
CA ASN A 60 1.46 -14.08 5.06
C ASN A 60 1.25 -13.08 3.92
N GLU A 61 1.60 -13.43 2.69
CA GLU A 61 1.37 -12.58 1.51
C GLU A 61 -0.14 -12.35 1.30
N LEU A 62 -0.96 -13.41 1.39
CA LEU A 62 -2.41 -13.31 1.28
C LEU A 62 -3.00 -12.45 2.41
N ASN A 63 -2.54 -12.65 3.65
CA ASN A 63 -2.98 -11.84 4.78
C ASN A 63 -2.63 -10.36 4.57
N THR A 64 -1.41 -10.06 4.12
CA THR A 64 -0.97 -8.69 3.83
C THR A 64 -1.88 -8.01 2.82
N VAL A 65 -2.17 -8.67 1.69
CA VAL A 65 -3.07 -8.11 0.66
C VAL A 65 -4.50 -7.96 1.17
N THR A 66 -4.98 -8.90 1.99
CA THR A 66 -6.31 -8.81 2.61
C THR A 66 -6.43 -7.59 3.51
N GLN A 67 -5.42 -7.33 4.36
CA GLN A 67 -5.40 -6.15 5.22
C GLN A 67 -5.37 -4.84 4.41
N ILE A 68 -4.53 -4.79 3.37
CA ILE A 68 -4.47 -3.62 2.47
C ILE A 68 -5.84 -3.37 1.81
N LYS A 69 -6.50 -4.42 1.31
CA LYS A 69 -7.82 -4.31 0.68
C LYS A 69 -8.86 -3.74 1.63
N ASN A 70 -8.90 -4.21 2.88
CA ASN A 70 -9.84 -3.71 3.88
C ASN A 70 -9.59 -2.23 4.21
N LYS A 71 -8.32 -1.81 4.28
CA LYS A 71 -7.96 -0.41 4.52
C LYS A 71 -8.28 0.48 3.32
N LEU A 72 -8.17 -0.02 2.08
CA LEU A 72 -8.62 0.71 0.89
C LEU A 72 -10.14 0.93 0.88
N LEU A 73 -10.93 -0.04 1.35
CA LEU A 73 -12.37 0.15 1.49
C LEU A 73 -12.71 1.33 2.41
N ARG A 74 -11.93 1.52 3.49
CA ARG A 74 -12.11 2.69 4.37
C ARG A 74 -11.83 4.01 3.65
N ILE A 75 -10.88 4.03 2.72
CA ILE A 75 -10.62 5.21 1.89
C ILE A 75 -11.79 5.46 0.94
N ASP A 76 -12.36 4.42 0.33
CA ASP A 76 -13.55 4.56 -0.52
C ASP A 76 -14.71 5.20 0.26
N GLU A 77 -14.93 4.80 1.51
CA GLU A 77 -15.92 5.42 2.40
C GLU A 77 -15.63 6.91 2.65
N LEU A 78 -14.38 7.29 2.92
CA LEU A 78 -13.99 8.69 3.09
C LEU A 78 -14.27 9.51 1.83
N ILE A 79 -13.93 8.97 0.66
CA ILE A 79 -14.18 9.62 -0.63
C ILE A 79 -15.69 9.79 -0.87
N ASN A 80 -16.49 8.78 -0.58
CA ASN A 80 -17.95 8.87 -0.75
C ASN A 80 -18.57 9.96 0.14
N ASN A 81 -18.09 10.10 1.38
CA ASN A 81 -18.56 11.14 2.30
C ASN A 81 -18.22 12.57 1.85
N LEU A 82 -17.33 12.76 0.87
CA LEU A 82 -17.02 14.07 0.29
C LEU A 82 -17.98 14.46 -0.85
N ILE A 83 -18.71 13.49 -1.40
CA ILE A 83 -19.58 13.66 -2.57
C ILE A 83 -21.05 13.75 -2.16
N GLU A 84 -21.40 13.20 -0.99
CA GLU A 84 -22.74 13.28 -0.37
C GLU A 84 -22.94 14.60 0.41
#